data_AF-B0DVD2-F1
#
_entry.id   AF-B0DVD2-F1
#
_cell.length_a   1.000
_cell.length_b   1.000
_cell.length_c   1.000
_cell.angle_alpha   90.00
_cell.angle_beta   90.00
_cell.angle_gamma   90.00
#
_symmetry.space_group_name_H-M   'P 1'
#
loop_
_entity.id
_entity.type
_entity.pdbx_description
1 polymer ?
#
loop_
_entity_poly.entity_id
_entity_poly.type
_entity_poly.pdbx_seq_one_letter_code
_entity_poly.pdbx_strand_id
1 'polypeptide(L)'
;MPSMVLSWSFKACYQLTSLWLRGEAKFVRVLRGVLAISFLFTVLAFSAFLIIIDPIHETGLVPTKDYRAPDILYDFNMELPVWSIVAFIDMRLPIASRPDVFKSAISVIPLWDNSSDYKPDCVPLPGNLTVGGKSQNVQSDPYIQAITIFCPSRRVGLNGNLPGHIPEAISRGMFDDSLVDARMRTVSILVGLTNNTNDVVANTIPTPMFPGLNLAGNISREFKRRFVKPPLASWGIFSSSTSFLVTGLSPLFYDPSSLIPRSPDTGTLRIFGQNDHSDWELHQDYRDKSVWSGLASVGGFWTFLNGAFGIIFGTRLVLILFASKVSLGAGIKPGSIFGIAHLFQRQRPADEHQENDIHQERLPLQITRTSRSTSPRPRN
;
A
#
# COMPACT_ATOMS: atom_id res chain seq x y z
N MET A 1 -11.89 25.52 0.28
CA MET A 1 -13.18 25.09 0.87
C MET A 1 -13.13 24.53 2.32
N PRO A 2 -12.03 24.00 2.90
CA PRO A 2 -12.08 23.48 4.28
C PRO A 2 -12.15 24.57 5.38
N SER A 3 -11.71 25.80 5.09
CA SER A 3 -11.70 26.90 6.08
C SER A 3 -13.10 27.39 6.50
N MET A 4 -14.10 27.30 5.62
CA MET A 4 -15.47 27.70 5.95
C MET A 4 -16.15 26.69 6.87
N VAL A 5 -15.97 25.39 6.67
CA VAL A 5 -16.62 24.34 7.49
C VAL A 5 -16.08 24.33 8.92
N LEU A 6 -14.77 24.56 9.08
CA LEU A 6 -14.15 24.72 10.39
C LEU A 6 -14.66 25.97 11.12
N SER A 7 -14.79 27.11 10.42
CA SER A 7 -15.28 28.35 11.02
C SER A 7 -16.72 28.24 11.55
N TRP A 8 -17.61 27.57 10.82
CA TRP A 8 -19.00 27.36 11.25
C TRP A 8 -19.10 26.41 12.44
N SER A 9 -18.29 25.34 12.45
CA SER A 9 -18.28 24.37 13.55
C SER A 9 -17.78 25.00 14.86
N PHE A 10 -16.76 25.86 14.79
CA PHE A 10 -16.25 26.59 15.96
C PHE A 10 -17.26 27.62 16.49
N LYS A 11 -17.94 28.38 15.60
CA LYS A 11 -18.99 29.33 16.01
C LYS A 11 -20.18 28.63 16.65
N ALA A 12 -20.63 27.50 16.09
CA ALA A 12 -21.74 26.73 16.62
C ALA A 12 -21.39 26.10 17.98
N CYS A 13 -20.17 25.57 18.14
CA CYS A 13 -19.70 25.03 19.41
C CYS A 13 -19.61 26.14 20.48
N TYR A 14 -19.07 27.31 20.12
CA TYR A 14 -19.01 28.46 21.02
C TYR A 14 -20.40 28.98 21.41
N GLN A 15 -21.35 29.05 20.46
CA GLN A 15 -22.74 29.41 20.73
C GLN A 15 -23.48 28.38 21.59
N LEU A 16 -23.21 27.08 21.44
CA LEU A 16 -23.76 26.06 22.33
C LEU A 16 -23.19 26.19 23.75
N THR A 17 -21.90 26.51 23.91
CA THR A 17 -21.31 26.75 25.23
C THR A 17 -21.78 28.07 25.87
N SER A 18 -22.24 29.02 25.06
CA SER A 18 -22.78 30.31 25.53
C SER A 18 -24.30 30.32 25.64
N LEU A 19 -25.00 29.19 25.45
CA LEU A 19 -26.41 29.09 25.82
C LEU A 19 -26.49 28.99 27.35
N TRP A 20 -26.40 30.15 28.01
CA TRP A 20 -26.42 30.31 29.45
C TRP A 20 -27.75 29.83 30.04
N LEU A 21 -27.79 28.60 30.53
CA LEU A 21 -28.83 28.17 31.46
C LEU A 21 -28.63 28.94 32.77
N ARG A 22 -29.43 30.01 32.92
CA ARG A 22 -29.48 30.86 34.11
C ARG A 22 -29.83 29.97 35.32
N GLY A 23 -28.84 29.65 36.16
CA GLY A 23 -29.01 28.79 37.36
C GLY A 23 -28.03 27.62 37.47
N GLU A 24 -27.19 27.35 36.47
CA GLU A 24 -26.24 26.24 36.54
C GLU A 24 -25.05 26.53 37.48
N ALA A 25 -24.67 25.54 38.30
CA ALA A 25 -23.56 25.66 39.24
C ALA A 25 -22.21 25.89 38.52
N LYS A 26 -21.37 26.78 39.08
CA LYS A 26 -20.05 27.14 38.50
C LYS A 26 -19.17 25.92 38.21
N PHE A 27 -19.22 24.91 39.08
CA PHE A 27 -18.44 23.67 38.93
C PHE A 27 -18.82 22.88 37.66
N VAL A 28 -20.12 22.75 37.37
CA VAL A 28 -20.60 22.03 36.19
C VAL A 28 -20.13 22.71 34.90
N ARG A 29 -20.11 24.05 34.89
CA ARG A 29 -19.60 24.83 33.76
C ARG A 29 -18.12 24.58 33.51
N VAL A 30 -17.31 24.61 34.56
CA VAL A 30 -15.86 24.34 34.45
C VAL A 30 -15.62 22.92 33.96
N LEU A 31 -16.32 21.94 34.53
CA LEU A 31 -16.21 20.54 34.14
C LEU A 31 -16.53 20.32 32.64
N ARG A 32 -17.62 20.92 32.14
CA ARG A 32 -17.95 20.86 30.71
C ARG A 32 -16.87 21.48 29.82
N GLY A 33 -16.34 22.63 30.23
CA GLY A 33 -15.24 23.28 29.52
C GLY A 33 -13.99 22.38 29.43
N VAL A 34 -13.59 21.77 30.56
CA VAL A 34 -12.45 20.86 30.62
C VAL A 34 -12.68 19.62 29.75
N LEU A 35 -13.86 19.00 29.82
CA LEU A 35 -14.20 17.85 28.98
C LEU A 35 -14.20 18.19 27.48
N ALA A 36 -14.73 19.35 27.10
CA ALA A 36 -14.72 19.79 25.70
C ALA A 36 -13.30 20.04 25.18
N ILE A 37 -12.44 20.69 25.98
CA ILE A 37 -11.03 20.91 25.64
C ILE A 37 -10.27 19.59 25.53
N SER A 38 -10.46 18.68 26.49
CA SER A 38 -9.83 17.36 26.49
C SER A 38 -10.24 16.55 25.26
N PHE A 39 -11.54 16.52 24.94
CA PHE A 39 -12.05 15.85 23.74
C PHE A 39 -11.46 16.44 22.45
N LEU A 40 -11.47 17.77 22.32
CA LEU A 40 -10.88 18.46 21.16
C LEU A 40 -9.39 18.15 21.02
N PHE A 41 -8.65 18.13 22.12
CA PHE A 41 -7.25 17.73 22.13
C PHE A 41 -7.06 16.29 21.66
N THR A 42 -7.85 15.34 22.16
CA THR A 42 -7.81 13.94 21.71
C THR A 42 -8.10 13.81 20.22
N VAL A 43 -9.08 14.54 19.68
CA VAL A 43 -9.40 14.52 18.24
C VAL A 43 -8.27 15.12 17.41
N LEU A 44 -7.66 16.22 17.85
CA LEU A 44 -6.50 16.83 17.18
C LEU A 44 -5.29 15.90 17.21
N ALA A 45 -4.99 15.29 18.37
CA ALA A 45 -3.89 14.34 18.53
C ALA A 45 -4.09 13.10 17.64
N PHE A 46 -5.30 12.54 17.62
CA PHE A 46 -5.66 11.42 16.74
C PHE A 46 -5.50 11.79 15.26
N SER A 47 -5.94 12.99 14.87
CA SER A 47 -5.80 13.48 13.49
C SER A 47 -4.33 13.67 13.11
N ALA A 48 -3.52 14.26 14.00
CA ALA A 48 -2.09 14.43 13.79
C ALA A 48 -1.39 13.06 13.68
N PHE A 49 -1.77 12.09 14.51
CA PHE A 49 -1.21 10.74 14.45
C PHE A 49 -1.47 10.07 13.09
N LEU A 50 -2.73 10.06 12.63
CA LEU A 50 -3.10 9.41 11.36
C LEU A 50 -2.57 10.13 10.11
N ILE A 51 -2.46 11.47 10.15
CA ILE A 51 -2.08 12.27 8.97
C ILE A 51 -0.56 12.42 8.87
N ILE A 52 0.14 12.52 10.00
CA ILE A 52 1.57 12.85 10.05
C ILE A 52 2.39 11.63 10.48
N ILE A 53 2.09 11.05 11.64
CA ILE A 53 2.96 10.04 12.26
C ILE A 53 2.93 8.73 11.48
N ASP A 54 1.73 8.22 11.16
CA ASP A 54 1.59 6.94 10.44
C ASP A 54 2.28 6.96 9.06
N PRO A 55 2.06 7.96 8.17
CA PRO A 55 2.76 8.01 6.89
C PRO A 55 4.28 8.21 7.01
N ILE A 56 4.75 8.91 8.04
CA ILE A 56 6.20 9.08 8.29
C ILE A 56 6.82 7.75 8.71
N HIS A 57 6.16 6.99 9.58
CA HIS A 57 6.65 5.69 10.03
C HIS A 57 6.78 4.70 8.86
N GLU A 58 5.78 4.67 7.96
CA GLU A 58 5.86 3.90 6.71
C GLU A 58 6.82 4.49 5.67
N THR A 59 7.37 5.69 5.86
CA THR A 59 8.42 6.24 4.99
C THR A 59 9.80 5.72 5.37
N GLY A 60 10.01 5.39 6.65
CA GLY A 60 11.26 4.75 7.10
C GLY A 60 11.34 3.27 6.73
N LEU A 61 10.19 2.58 6.71
CA LEU A 61 10.09 1.16 6.38
C LEU A 61 9.08 1.01 5.24
N VAL A 62 9.54 0.65 4.04
CA VAL A 62 8.65 0.38 2.91
C VAL A 62 8.16 -1.07 3.05
N PRO A 63 6.88 -1.31 3.40
CA PRO A 63 6.40 -2.66 3.49
C PRO A 63 6.30 -3.26 2.09
N THR A 64 6.65 -4.54 1.96
CA THR A 64 6.51 -5.29 0.72
C THR A 64 5.31 -6.22 0.83
N LYS A 65 4.58 -6.38 -0.27
CA LYS A 65 3.57 -7.42 -0.42
C LYS A 65 4.01 -8.38 -1.50
N ASP A 66 3.85 -9.66 -1.19
CA ASP A 66 4.20 -10.75 -2.09
C ASP A 66 2.91 -11.30 -2.69
N TYR A 67 2.85 -11.30 -4.00
CA TYR A 67 1.75 -11.86 -4.78
C TYR A 67 2.25 -13.06 -5.55
N ARG A 68 1.38 -14.07 -5.67
CA ARG A 68 1.59 -15.22 -6.53
C ARG A 68 0.52 -15.23 -7.60
N ALA A 69 0.92 -15.34 -8.85
CA ALA A 69 0.00 -15.39 -9.97
C ALA A 69 0.41 -16.53 -10.93
N PRO A 70 -0.54 -17.36 -11.38
CA PRO A 70 -0.24 -18.45 -12.31
C PRO A 70 0.20 -17.94 -13.69
N ASP A 71 -0.13 -16.69 -14.02
CA ASP A 71 0.27 -16.06 -15.27
C ASP A 71 0.64 -14.59 -15.06
N ILE A 72 1.52 -14.07 -15.91
CA ILE A 72 1.94 -12.68 -15.87
C ILE A 72 0.84 -11.85 -16.52
N LEU A 73 0.29 -10.88 -15.78
CA LEU A 73 -0.56 -9.86 -16.38
C LEU A 73 0.26 -9.08 -17.41
N TYR A 74 -0.12 -9.16 -18.70
CA TYR A 74 0.57 -8.49 -19.81
C TYR A 74 0.63 -6.95 -19.74
N ASP A 75 0.06 -6.34 -18.69
CA ASP A 75 -0.02 -4.89 -18.52
C ASP A 75 1.17 -4.29 -17.75
N PHE A 76 2.17 -5.10 -17.38
CA PHE A 76 3.41 -4.55 -16.85
C PHE A 76 4.23 -3.94 -18.00
N ASN A 77 4.28 -2.61 -18.07
CA ASN A 77 5.26 -1.89 -18.88
C ASN A 77 6.67 -2.18 -18.33
N MET A 78 7.22 -3.31 -18.76
CA MET A 78 8.48 -3.85 -18.29
C MET A 78 9.56 -3.60 -19.34
N GLU A 79 10.72 -3.14 -18.86
CA GLU A 79 11.92 -3.09 -19.69
C GLU A 79 12.32 -4.50 -20.12
N LEU A 80 12.82 -4.65 -21.35
CA LEU A 80 13.30 -5.94 -21.83
C LEU A 80 14.36 -6.49 -20.86
N PRO A 81 14.23 -7.75 -20.41
CA PRO A 81 15.15 -8.31 -19.44
C PRO A 81 16.55 -8.34 -20.04
N VAL A 82 17.49 -7.70 -19.35
CA VAL A 82 18.91 -7.79 -19.71
C VAL A 82 19.70 -8.35 -18.55
N TRP A 83 20.58 -9.28 -18.85
CA TRP A 83 21.45 -9.91 -17.88
C TRP A 83 22.48 -8.90 -17.40
N SER A 84 22.36 -8.54 -16.13
CA SER A 84 23.31 -7.68 -15.42
C SER A 84 23.94 -8.51 -14.32
N ILE A 85 25.22 -8.83 -14.52
CA ILE A 85 26.01 -9.62 -13.59
C ILE A 85 26.92 -8.65 -12.85
N VAL A 86 26.77 -8.58 -11.53
CA VAL A 86 27.56 -7.72 -10.67
C VAL A 86 28.42 -8.58 -9.78
N ALA A 87 29.73 -8.56 -10.02
CA ALA A 87 30.70 -9.20 -9.15
C ALA A 87 31.26 -8.14 -8.20
N PHE A 88 31.26 -8.42 -6.90
CA PHE A 88 31.83 -7.49 -5.93
C PHE A 88 32.71 -8.19 -4.89
N ILE A 89 33.62 -7.39 -4.34
CA ILE A 89 34.62 -7.79 -3.36
C ILE A 89 34.75 -6.70 -2.29
N ASP A 90 35.10 -7.10 -1.08
CA ASP A 90 35.34 -6.19 0.05
C ASP A 90 36.60 -5.33 -0.22
N MET A 91 36.48 -4.00 -0.10
CA MET A 91 37.58 -3.05 -0.29
C MET A 91 38.69 -3.18 0.75
N ARG A 92 38.47 -3.92 1.85
CA ARG A 92 39.54 -4.30 2.79
C ARG A 92 40.58 -5.21 2.15
N LEU A 93 40.25 -5.85 1.03
CA LEU A 93 41.17 -6.72 0.30
C LEU A 93 42.10 -5.88 -0.60
N PRO A 94 43.43 -6.12 -0.57
CA PRO A 94 44.38 -5.37 -1.41
C PRO A 94 44.15 -5.50 -2.92
N ILE A 95 43.40 -6.52 -3.36
CA ILE A 95 43.01 -6.65 -4.78
C ILE A 95 41.92 -5.65 -5.18
N ALA A 96 41.05 -5.28 -4.23
CA ALA A 96 39.94 -4.35 -4.45
C ALA A 96 40.40 -2.88 -4.61
N SER A 97 41.65 -2.55 -4.25
CA SER A 97 42.24 -1.25 -4.57
C SER A 97 42.77 -1.19 -6.02
N ARG A 98 42.84 -2.33 -6.71
CA ARG A 98 43.35 -2.46 -8.08
C ARG A 98 42.23 -2.94 -9.03
N PRO A 99 41.31 -2.04 -9.43
CA PRO A 99 40.14 -2.38 -10.24
C PRO A 99 40.50 -3.13 -11.54
N ASP A 100 41.62 -2.79 -12.17
CA ASP A 100 42.03 -3.43 -13.43
C ASP A 100 42.39 -4.91 -13.24
N VAL A 101 43.01 -5.25 -12.11
CA VAL A 101 43.35 -6.63 -11.74
C VAL A 101 42.08 -7.40 -11.39
N PHE A 102 41.16 -6.78 -10.64
CA PHE A 102 39.88 -7.41 -10.33
C PHE A 102 39.05 -7.64 -11.61
N LYS A 103 39.08 -6.68 -12.54
CA LYS A 103 38.38 -6.76 -13.84
C LYS A 103 38.94 -7.84 -14.74
N SER A 104 40.25 -8.04 -14.77
CA SER A 104 40.86 -9.12 -15.56
C SER A 104 40.68 -10.51 -14.92
N ALA A 105 40.41 -10.58 -13.62
CA ALA A 105 40.17 -11.84 -12.91
C ALA A 105 38.76 -12.42 -13.17
N ILE A 106 37.81 -11.62 -13.65
CA ILE A 106 36.43 -12.06 -13.90
C ILE A 106 36.20 -12.16 -15.40
N SER A 107 35.77 -13.35 -15.83
CA SER A 107 35.33 -13.59 -17.20
C SER A 107 33.90 -14.10 -17.20
N VAL A 108 33.08 -13.56 -18.10
CA VAL A 108 31.70 -14.01 -18.32
C VAL A 108 31.58 -14.41 -19.77
N ILE A 109 31.30 -15.69 -19.99
CA ILE A 109 31.23 -16.28 -21.32
C ILE A 109 29.78 -16.71 -21.54
N PRO A 110 29.04 -16.06 -22.47
CA PRO A 110 27.68 -16.48 -22.76
C PRO A 110 27.69 -17.83 -23.51
N LEU A 111 26.91 -18.79 -23.02
CA LEU A 111 26.78 -20.12 -23.63
C LEU A 111 25.61 -20.14 -24.60
N TRP A 112 25.79 -19.56 -25.78
CA TRP A 112 24.76 -19.55 -26.82
C TRP A 112 24.67 -20.89 -27.56
N ASP A 113 23.46 -21.39 -27.77
CA ASP A 113 23.23 -22.49 -28.69
C ASP A 113 23.39 -22.04 -30.16
N ASN A 114 23.35 -22.99 -31.09
CA ASN A 114 23.46 -22.73 -32.54
C ASN A 114 22.12 -22.39 -33.21
N SER A 115 21.06 -22.05 -32.47
CA SER A 115 19.74 -21.77 -33.06
C SER A 115 19.63 -20.44 -33.80
N SER A 116 20.57 -19.51 -33.60
CA SER A 116 20.59 -18.19 -34.22
C SER A 116 22.03 -17.67 -34.36
N ASP A 117 22.26 -16.95 -35.45
CA ASP A 117 23.54 -16.30 -35.78
C ASP A 117 23.82 -15.09 -34.88
N TYR A 118 22.77 -14.48 -34.30
CA TYR A 118 22.93 -13.38 -33.35
C TYR A 118 23.33 -13.95 -31.98
N LYS A 119 24.60 -13.74 -31.63
CA LYS A 119 25.25 -14.21 -30.40
C LYS A 119 26.02 -13.05 -29.77
N PRO A 120 25.33 -12.08 -29.14
CA PRO A 120 25.99 -10.91 -28.59
C PRO A 120 26.93 -11.32 -27.45
N ASP A 121 28.10 -10.70 -27.41
CA ASP A 121 29.04 -10.87 -26.31
C ASP A 121 28.62 -10.09 -25.07
N CYS A 122 29.02 -10.59 -23.91
CA CYS A 122 28.91 -9.87 -22.65
C CYS A 122 30.00 -8.79 -22.59
N VAL A 123 29.61 -7.55 -22.29
CA VAL A 123 30.54 -6.42 -22.25
C VAL A 123 30.61 -5.88 -20.81
N PRO A 124 31.81 -5.75 -20.23
CA PRO A 124 31.96 -5.07 -18.95
C PRO A 124 31.67 -3.58 -19.11
N LEU A 125 30.80 -3.05 -18.27
CA LEU A 125 30.49 -1.62 -18.29
C LEU A 125 31.73 -0.80 -17.88
N PRO A 126 32.05 0.29 -18.60
CA PRO A 126 33.12 1.18 -18.21
C PRO A 126 32.73 1.95 -16.94
N GLY A 127 33.62 1.93 -15.95
CA GLY A 127 33.44 2.63 -14.68
C GLY A 127 33.47 1.69 -13.47
N ASN A 128 34.08 2.15 -12.40
CA ASN A 128 34.05 1.46 -11.12
C ASN A 128 32.79 1.90 -10.37
N LEU A 129 31.85 0.99 -10.16
CA LEU A 129 30.75 1.24 -9.25
C LEU A 129 31.25 1.00 -7.83
N THR A 130 31.57 2.09 -7.14
CA THR A 130 31.67 2.07 -5.67
C THR A 130 30.26 2.24 -5.12
N VAL A 131 29.63 1.10 -4.82
CA VAL A 131 28.34 1.08 -4.13
C VAL A 131 28.61 1.54 -2.69
N GLY A 132 27.95 2.62 -2.26
CA GLY A 132 28.23 3.30 -0.98
C GLY A 132 28.70 4.75 -1.10
N GLY A 133 28.68 5.34 -2.30
CA GLY A 133 28.78 6.80 -2.45
C GLY A 133 27.67 7.52 -1.65
N LYS A 134 27.94 8.74 -1.17
CA LYS A 134 27.10 9.56 -0.26
C LYS A 134 25.62 9.75 -0.65
N SER A 135 25.18 9.30 -1.83
CA SER A 135 23.82 9.45 -2.34
C SER A 135 22.89 8.27 -2.05
N GLN A 136 23.39 7.12 -1.59
CA GLN A 136 22.54 5.98 -1.26
C GLN A 136 22.33 5.92 0.26
N ASN A 137 21.08 6.15 0.70
CA ASN A 137 20.63 6.12 2.10
C ASN A 137 20.75 4.73 2.78
N VAL A 138 21.41 3.78 2.14
CA VAL A 138 21.74 2.50 2.76
C VAL A 138 23.05 2.73 3.51
N GLN A 139 23.00 2.65 4.83
CA GLN A 139 24.18 2.60 5.71
C GLN A 139 24.89 1.25 5.56
N SER A 140 25.12 0.83 4.32
CA SER A 140 25.95 -0.30 3.95
C SER A 140 27.40 0.11 4.13
N ASP A 141 28.16 -0.70 4.85
CA ASP A 141 29.62 -0.58 4.97
C ASP A 141 30.22 -0.12 3.63
N PRO A 142 30.82 1.09 3.55
CA PRO A 142 31.12 1.79 2.28
C PRO A 142 32.34 1.24 1.53
N TYR A 143 32.53 -0.08 1.56
CA TYR A 143 33.78 -0.74 1.20
C TYR A 143 33.51 -1.92 0.27
N ILE A 144 32.76 -1.75 -0.82
CA ILE A 144 32.72 -2.76 -1.89
C ILE A 144 33.14 -2.17 -3.23
N GLN A 145 34.02 -2.89 -3.91
CA GLN A 145 34.33 -2.64 -5.31
C GLN A 145 33.49 -3.60 -6.15
N ALA A 146 32.68 -3.06 -7.06
CA ALA A 146 31.84 -3.85 -7.95
C ALA A 146 32.24 -3.67 -9.41
N ILE A 147 32.22 -4.77 -10.15
CA ILE A 147 32.32 -4.81 -11.62
C ILE A 147 30.96 -5.25 -12.13
N THR A 148 30.42 -4.49 -13.08
CA THR A 148 29.18 -4.85 -13.76
C THR A 148 29.47 -5.31 -15.17
N ILE A 149 28.91 -6.47 -15.52
CA ILE A 149 28.99 -7.07 -16.84
C ILE A 149 27.58 -7.16 -17.39
N PHE A 150 27.39 -6.56 -18.55
CA PHE A 150 26.11 -6.51 -19.24
C PHE A 150 26.11 -7.51 -20.39
N CYS A 151 25.18 -8.46 -20.36
CA CYS A 151 24.99 -9.42 -21.45
C CYS A 151 23.66 -9.12 -22.14
N PRO A 152 23.68 -8.60 -23.39
CA PRO A 152 22.46 -8.26 -24.11
C PRO A 152 21.56 -9.49 -24.27
N SER A 153 20.24 -9.26 -24.25
CA SER A 153 19.30 -10.33 -24.62
C SER A 153 19.52 -10.72 -26.08
N ARG A 154 19.52 -12.02 -26.34
CA ARG A 154 19.54 -12.56 -27.71
C ARG A 154 18.28 -12.21 -28.51
N ARG A 155 17.20 -11.81 -27.83
CA ARG A 155 15.93 -11.49 -28.48
C ARG A 155 15.92 -10.05 -28.97
N VAL A 156 16.26 -9.88 -30.23
CA VAL A 156 16.02 -8.64 -30.96
C VAL A 156 14.56 -8.64 -31.43
N GLY A 157 13.70 -7.83 -30.79
CA GLY A 157 12.41 -7.42 -31.39
C GLY A 157 11.26 -8.43 -31.45
N LEU A 158 11.17 -9.41 -30.55
CA LEU A 158 10.08 -10.40 -30.57
C LEU A 158 8.87 -9.96 -29.70
N ASN A 159 7.91 -9.30 -30.34
CA ASN A 159 6.50 -9.37 -29.96
C ASN A 159 6.00 -10.79 -30.32
N GLY A 160 5.94 -11.70 -29.35
CA GLY A 160 5.23 -12.98 -29.53
C GLY A 160 5.98 -14.23 -29.07
N ASN A 161 5.33 -14.92 -28.13
CA ASN A 161 5.35 -16.34 -27.78
C ASN A 161 6.69 -17.10 -27.81
N LEU A 162 7.15 -17.45 -26.61
CA LEU A 162 8.24 -18.39 -26.38
C LEU A 162 7.77 -19.85 -26.38
N PRO A 163 8.43 -20.73 -27.15
CA PRO A 163 8.57 -22.14 -26.82
C PRO A 163 9.91 -22.42 -26.15
N GLY A 164 9.95 -23.52 -25.41
CA GLY A 164 10.93 -23.80 -24.36
C GLY A 164 11.87 -24.99 -24.57
N HIS A 165 12.31 -25.48 -23.40
CA HIS A 165 13.01 -26.73 -23.08
C HIS A 165 14.55 -26.77 -23.12
N ILE A 166 15.16 -27.00 -21.94
CA ILE A 166 16.51 -27.53 -21.73
C ILE A 166 16.49 -28.44 -20.48
N PRO A 167 17.21 -29.59 -20.42
CA PRO A 167 17.08 -30.59 -19.34
C PRO A 167 18.08 -30.42 -18.17
N GLU A 168 17.67 -30.87 -16.99
CA GLU A 168 18.37 -30.87 -15.68
C GLU A 168 19.31 -32.08 -15.45
N ALA A 169 20.29 -31.93 -14.54
CA ALA A 169 21.05 -33.04 -13.95
C ALA A 169 21.58 -32.73 -12.52
N ILE A 170 21.62 -33.79 -11.68
CA ILE A 170 21.79 -33.82 -10.20
C ILE A 170 23.27 -33.97 -9.78
N SER A 171 23.65 -33.47 -8.58
CA SER A 171 25.01 -33.48 -8.00
C SER A 171 25.09 -34.03 -6.56
N ARG A 172 26.31 -34.44 -6.11
CA ARG A 172 26.64 -34.91 -4.76
C ARG A 172 28.05 -34.45 -4.30
N GLY A 173 28.11 -33.68 -3.20
CA GLY A 173 29.00 -33.86 -2.02
C GLY A 173 30.43 -33.26 -1.92
N MET A 174 30.58 -32.30 -0.98
CA MET A 174 31.65 -32.08 0.07
C MET A 174 33.05 -31.56 -0.40
N PHE A 175 33.74 -30.60 0.26
CA PHE A 175 34.41 -30.65 1.59
C PHE A 175 34.88 -29.27 2.15
N ASP A 176 35.20 -29.30 3.47
CA ASP A 176 35.89 -28.35 4.39
C ASP A 176 37.25 -27.80 3.88
N ASP A 177 37.87 -26.72 4.39
CA ASP A 177 38.06 -26.27 5.78
C ASP A 177 38.45 -24.75 5.86
N SER A 178 38.21 -24.12 7.01
CA SER A 178 38.48 -22.71 7.40
C SER A 178 37.52 -21.61 6.87
N LEU A 179 36.40 -21.45 7.57
CA LEU A 179 35.34 -20.45 7.31
C LEU A 179 35.81 -18.98 7.32
N VAL A 180 36.90 -18.67 8.04
CA VAL A 180 37.37 -17.28 8.25
C VAL A 180 38.22 -16.79 7.08
N ASP A 181 39.05 -17.65 6.49
CA ASP A 181 39.80 -17.32 5.26
C ASP A 181 38.87 -17.29 4.04
N ALA A 182 37.79 -18.07 4.09
CA ALA A 182 36.79 -18.14 3.06
C ALA A 182 36.22 -16.75 2.69
N ARG A 183 35.89 -15.90 3.68
CA ARG A 183 35.40 -14.53 3.45
C ARG A 183 36.40 -13.62 2.72
N MET A 184 37.70 -13.82 2.94
CA MET A 184 38.75 -12.99 2.34
C MET A 184 39.09 -13.41 0.91
N ARG A 185 38.64 -14.59 0.49
CA ARG A 185 38.85 -15.14 -0.85
C ARG A 185 37.57 -15.27 -1.67
N THR A 186 36.43 -14.85 -1.12
CA THR A 186 35.16 -14.89 -1.81
C THR A 186 34.95 -13.68 -2.70
N VAL A 187 34.53 -13.94 -3.93
CA VAL A 187 33.87 -12.93 -4.78
C VAL A 187 32.38 -13.20 -4.71
N SER A 188 31.58 -12.18 -4.43
CA SER A 188 30.13 -12.32 -4.44
C SER A 188 29.58 -11.95 -5.80
N ILE A 189 28.77 -12.81 -6.39
CA ILE A 189 28.10 -12.59 -7.67
C ILE A 189 26.62 -12.30 -7.42
N LEU A 190 26.15 -11.19 -7.96
CA LEU A 190 24.74 -10.87 -8.08
C LEU A 190 24.35 -11.02 -9.55
N VAL A 191 23.20 -11.61 -9.80
CA VAL A 191 22.62 -11.68 -11.13
C VAL A 191 21.30 -10.91 -11.08
N GLY A 192 21.03 -10.13 -12.12
CA GLY A 192 19.74 -9.48 -12.29
C GLY A 192 19.35 -9.46 -13.76
N LEU A 193 18.05 -9.23 -14.01
CA LEU A 193 17.46 -9.13 -15.33
C LEU A 193 16.99 -7.69 -15.61
N THR A 194 17.80 -6.72 -15.21
CA THR A 194 17.53 -5.29 -15.36
C THR A 194 18.78 -4.55 -15.79
N ASN A 195 18.60 -3.47 -16.56
CA ASN A 195 19.69 -2.59 -16.96
C ASN A 195 20.20 -1.70 -15.80
N ASN A 196 19.41 -1.53 -14.75
CA ASN A 196 19.81 -0.71 -13.60
C ASN A 196 20.60 -1.53 -12.57
N THR A 197 21.92 -1.35 -12.55
CA THR A 197 22.81 -2.03 -11.59
C THR A 197 22.41 -1.80 -10.13
N ASN A 198 21.90 -0.61 -9.79
CA ASN A 198 21.50 -0.32 -8.41
C ASN A 198 20.33 -1.20 -7.98
N ASP A 199 19.41 -1.51 -8.91
CA ASP A 199 18.30 -2.41 -8.63
C ASP A 199 18.80 -3.85 -8.45
N VAL A 200 19.80 -4.29 -9.20
CA VAL A 200 20.42 -5.62 -8.99
C VAL A 200 21.05 -5.70 -7.59
N VAL A 201 21.90 -4.75 -7.24
CA VAL A 201 22.62 -4.77 -5.96
C VAL A 201 21.67 -4.66 -4.76
N ALA A 202 20.61 -3.87 -4.86
CA ALA A 202 19.66 -3.65 -3.77
C ALA A 202 18.57 -4.72 -3.62
N ASN A 203 18.45 -5.66 -4.58
CA ASN A 203 17.35 -6.63 -4.60
C ASN A 203 17.76 -8.09 -4.78
N THR A 204 18.99 -8.35 -5.22
CA THR A 204 19.48 -9.70 -5.44
C THR A 204 20.26 -10.17 -4.21
N ILE A 205 20.09 -11.43 -3.84
CA ILE A 205 20.90 -12.07 -2.80
C ILE A 205 22.26 -12.44 -3.41
N PRO A 206 23.39 -11.97 -2.85
CA PRO A 206 24.70 -12.29 -3.37
C PRO A 206 25.00 -13.77 -3.24
N THR A 207 25.52 -14.38 -4.30
CA THR A 207 26.02 -15.75 -4.31
C THR A 207 27.54 -15.74 -4.13
N PRO A 208 28.06 -16.21 -2.98
CA PRO A 208 29.49 -16.23 -2.75
C PRO A 208 30.16 -17.30 -3.61
N MET A 209 31.22 -16.91 -4.31
CA MET A 209 32.07 -17.79 -5.10
C MET A 209 33.41 -17.98 -4.41
N PHE A 210 33.76 -19.24 -4.17
CA PHE A 210 35.05 -19.62 -3.61
C PHE A 210 35.94 -20.21 -4.71
N PRO A 211 37.26 -19.99 -4.66
CA PRO A 211 38.20 -20.66 -5.55
C PRO A 211 38.06 -22.18 -5.49
N GLY A 212 38.20 -22.87 -6.63
CA GLY A 212 38.06 -24.32 -6.74
C GLY A 212 36.62 -24.83 -6.77
N LEU A 213 35.62 -23.98 -6.46
CA LEU A 213 34.22 -24.36 -6.59
C LEU A 213 33.72 -24.16 -8.02
N ASN A 214 33.13 -25.21 -8.56
CA ASN A 214 32.47 -25.19 -9.85
C ASN A 214 30.99 -25.46 -9.61
N LEU A 215 30.19 -24.41 -9.68
CA LEU A 215 28.77 -24.44 -9.36
C LEU A 215 27.95 -24.27 -10.64
N ALA A 216 26.80 -24.93 -10.67
CA ALA A 216 25.74 -24.68 -11.62
C ALA A 216 24.48 -24.28 -10.84
N GLY A 217 23.75 -23.29 -11.34
CA GLY A 217 22.57 -22.75 -10.67
C GLY A 217 21.46 -22.46 -11.66
N ASN A 218 20.23 -22.84 -11.28
CA ASN A 218 19.04 -22.37 -11.96
C ASN A 218 18.69 -20.95 -11.48
N ILE A 219 18.14 -20.16 -12.39
CA ILE A 219 17.57 -18.86 -12.07
C ILE A 219 16.07 -18.93 -11.91
N SER A 220 15.60 -18.57 -10.72
CA SER A 220 14.23 -18.16 -10.49
C SER A 220 14.05 -16.72 -10.94
N ARG A 221 12.92 -16.41 -11.58
CA ARG A 221 12.58 -15.06 -12.02
C ARG A 221 11.54 -14.50 -11.06
N GLU A 222 11.86 -13.36 -10.46
CA GLU A 222 10.99 -12.66 -9.54
C GLU A 222 10.67 -11.28 -10.11
N PHE A 223 9.39 -10.91 -10.14
CA PHE A 223 9.01 -9.56 -10.47
C PHE A 223 9.16 -8.68 -9.24
N LYS A 224 9.85 -7.54 -9.38
CA LYS A 224 9.87 -6.52 -8.34
C LYS A 224 9.28 -5.24 -8.85
N ARG A 225 8.38 -4.65 -8.07
CA ARG A 225 7.75 -3.36 -8.35
C ARG A 225 8.07 -2.40 -7.21
N ARG A 226 8.82 -1.35 -7.51
CA ARG A 226 9.26 -0.37 -6.51
C ARG A 226 8.70 1.01 -6.77
N PHE A 227 8.54 1.80 -5.70
CA PHE A 227 8.24 3.22 -5.87
C PHE A 227 9.46 3.98 -6.37
N VAL A 228 9.30 4.78 -7.43
CA VAL A 228 10.40 5.63 -7.95
C VAL A 228 10.82 6.67 -6.91
N LYS A 229 9.84 7.17 -6.15
CA LYS A 229 10.04 8.15 -5.07
C LYS A 229 9.23 7.73 -3.84
N PRO A 230 9.75 6.82 -2.99
CA PRO A 230 9.02 6.32 -1.82
C PRO A 230 8.48 7.44 -0.90
N PRO A 231 9.19 8.56 -0.67
CA PRO A 231 8.65 9.66 0.14
C PRO A 231 7.47 10.40 -0.50
N LEU A 232 7.39 10.50 -1.84
CA LEU A 232 6.24 11.13 -2.50
C LEU A 232 5.04 10.20 -2.59
N ALA A 233 5.29 8.88 -2.63
CA ALA A 233 4.22 7.89 -2.57
C ALA A 233 3.46 7.95 -1.24
N SER A 234 4.04 8.49 -0.15
CA SER A 234 3.37 8.56 1.18
C SER A 234 2.21 9.53 1.19
N TRP A 235 2.22 10.48 0.26
CA TRP A 235 1.15 11.43 0.09
C TRP A 235 -0.10 10.75 -0.45
N GLY A 236 0.03 9.68 -1.25
CA GLY A 236 -1.09 8.90 -1.82
C GLY A 236 -1.58 9.35 -3.20
N ILE A 237 -1.03 10.42 -3.78
CA ILE A 237 -1.36 10.89 -5.16
C ILE A 237 -0.30 10.44 -6.17
N PHE A 238 0.96 10.40 -5.75
CA PHE A 238 2.10 10.20 -6.63
C PHE A 238 2.66 8.79 -6.46
N SER A 239 1.86 7.78 -6.80
CA SER A 239 2.31 6.39 -6.84
C SER A 239 2.91 6.08 -8.22
N SER A 240 4.07 6.65 -8.52
CA SER A 240 4.87 6.20 -9.66
C SER A 240 5.71 5.01 -9.23
N SER A 241 5.62 3.93 -9.98
CA SER A 241 6.33 2.68 -9.72
C SER A 241 7.05 2.18 -10.96
N THR A 242 8.24 1.64 -10.79
CA THR A 242 8.98 0.91 -11.81
C THR A 242 8.88 -0.58 -11.53
N SER A 243 8.71 -1.37 -12.58
CA SER A 243 8.67 -2.84 -12.49
C SER A 243 9.88 -3.39 -13.23
N PHE A 244 10.62 -4.30 -12.61
CA PHE A 244 11.82 -4.91 -13.17
C PHE A 244 11.92 -6.37 -12.74
N LEU A 245 12.68 -7.17 -13.48
CA LEU A 245 12.95 -8.56 -13.12
C LEU A 245 14.21 -8.66 -12.29
N VAL A 246 14.09 -9.39 -11.19
CA VAL A 246 15.20 -9.81 -10.34
C VAL A 246 15.32 -11.32 -10.46
N THR A 247 16.51 -11.83 -10.16
CA THR A 247 16.77 -13.26 -10.19
C THR A 247 17.24 -13.76 -8.85
N GLY A 248 16.68 -14.89 -8.43
CA GLY A 248 17.22 -15.72 -7.38
C GLY A 248 18.05 -16.84 -8.00
N LEU A 249 19.19 -17.17 -7.38
CA LEU A 249 19.97 -18.35 -7.73
C LEU A 249 19.60 -19.46 -6.76
N SER A 250 18.74 -20.39 -7.21
CA SER A 250 18.34 -21.54 -6.42
C SER A 250 17.73 -22.63 -7.30
N PRO A 251 18.08 -23.92 -7.09
CA PRO A 251 19.16 -24.40 -6.23
C PRO A 251 20.55 -24.20 -6.87
N LEU A 252 21.59 -24.16 -6.02
CA LEU A 252 22.99 -24.25 -6.44
C LEU A 252 23.50 -25.67 -6.24
N PHE A 253 24.20 -26.20 -7.24
CA PHE A 253 24.74 -27.56 -7.21
C PHE A 253 26.12 -27.61 -7.88
N TYR A 254 26.89 -28.68 -7.67
CA TYR A 254 28.19 -28.81 -8.33
C TYR A 254 28.01 -29.04 -9.82
N ASP A 255 28.79 -28.34 -10.64
CA ASP A 255 28.72 -28.49 -12.07
C ASP A 255 29.37 -29.81 -12.53
N PRO A 256 28.61 -30.76 -13.11
CA PRO A 256 29.16 -32.02 -13.59
C PRO A 256 29.95 -31.85 -14.90
N SER A 257 29.85 -30.70 -15.58
CA SER A 257 30.45 -30.49 -16.89
C SER A 257 31.97 -30.57 -16.85
N SER A 258 32.55 -31.33 -17.80
CA SER A 258 33.99 -31.37 -18.06
C SER A 258 34.45 -30.25 -19.00
N LEU A 259 33.52 -29.53 -19.62
CA LEU A 259 33.83 -28.43 -20.55
C LEU A 259 34.34 -27.18 -19.83
N ILE A 260 34.07 -27.08 -18.53
CA ILE A 260 34.47 -25.92 -17.73
C ILE A 260 35.87 -26.20 -17.16
N PRO A 261 36.87 -25.33 -17.44
CA PRO A 261 38.20 -25.51 -16.91
C PRO A 261 38.17 -25.43 -15.38
N ARG A 262 38.66 -26.49 -14.73
CA ARG A 262 38.74 -26.57 -13.27
C ARG A 262 40.16 -26.25 -12.84
N SER A 263 40.32 -25.30 -11.93
CA SER A 263 41.58 -24.91 -11.33
C SER A 263 41.36 -24.64 -9.84
N PRO A 264 42.31 -24.98 -8.95
CA PRO A 264 42.20 -24.64 -7.53
C PRO A 264 42.06 -23.13 -7.29
N ASP A 265 42.55 -22.31 -8.21
CA ASP A 265 42.52 -20.84 -8.11
C ASP A 265 41.33 -20.21 -8.84
N THR A 266 40.45 -21.02 -9.45
CA THR A 266 39.32 -20.52 -10.25
C THR A 266 38.00 -21.05 -9.69
N GLY A 267 37.08 -20.14 -9.40
CA GLY A 267 35.69 -20.47 -9.12
C GLY A 267 34.84 -20.25 -10.37
N THR A 268 33.96 -21.18 -10.70
CA THR A 268 33.07 -21.07 -11.86
C THR A 268 31.61 -21.19 -11.46
N LEU A 269 30.76 -20.35 -12.04
CA LEU A 269 29.31 -20.38 -11.83
C LEU A 269 28.62 -20.44 -13.19
N ARG A 270 28.08 -21.62 -13.54
CA ARG A 270 27.24 -21.79 -14.71
C ARG A 270 25.80 -21.49 -14.34
N ILE A 271 25.25 -20.50 -15.03
CA ILE A 271 23.88 -20.04 -14.80
C ILE A 271 23.03 -20.47 -15.97
N PHE A 272 21.86 -21.04 -15.69
CA PHE A 272 20.89 -21.39 -16.72
C PHE A 272 19.48 -20.99 -16.26
N GLY A 273 18.59 -20.75 -17.22
CA GLY A 273 17.18 -20.54 -16.95
C GLY A 273 16.40 -21.78 -17.31
N GLN A 274 15.69 -22.35 -16.35
CA GLN A 274 14.71 -23.39 -16.60
C GLN A 274 13.36 -22.76 -16.95
N ASN A 275 12.56 -23.50 -17.72
CA ASN A 275 11.14 -23.20 -17.82
C ASN A 275 10.48 -23.66 -16.53
N ASP A 276 10.36 -22.73 -15.60
CA ASP A 276 9.54 -22.94 -14.42
C ASP A 276 8.07 -22.71 -14.78
N HIS A 277 7.22 -23.68 -14.40
CA HIS A 277 5.77 -23.60 -14.52
C HIS A 277 5.11 -23.27 -13.19
N SER A 278 5.90 -22.91 -12.17
CA SER A 278 5.41 -22.39 -10.91
C SER A 278 4.73 -21.03 -11.08
N ASP A 279 3.96 -20.64 -10.06
CA ASP A 279 3.35 -19.32 -10.01
C ASP A 279 4.45 -18.24 -9.99
N TRP A 280 4.22 -17.17 -10.74
CA TRP A 280 5.07 -15.99 -10.73
C TRP A 280 4.99 -15.29 -9.38
N GLU A 281 6.16 -15.05 -8.79
CA GLU A 281 6.28 -14.26 -7.56
C GLU A 281 6.50 -12.78 -7.91
N LEU A 282 5.60 -11.92 -7.41
CA LEU A 282 5.65 -10.48 -7.54
C LEU A 282 5.85 -9.87 -6.14
N HIS A 283 7.03 -9.31 -5.92
CA HIS A 283 7.34 -8.49 -4.75
C HIS A 283 7.05 -7.03 -5.07
N GLN A 284 6.01 -6.47 -4.47
CA GLN A 284 5.62 -5.09 -4.70
C GLN A 284 5.82 -4.26 -3.44
N ASP A 285 6.54 -3.14 -3.57
CA ASP A 285 6.50 -2.07 -2.60
C ASP A 285 5.05 -1.60 -2.48
N TYR A 286 4.54 -1.72 -1.27
CA TYR A 286 3.16 -1.48 -0.99
C TYR A 286 3.04 -0.48 0.16
N ARG A 287 1.89 0.17 0.28
CA ARG A 287 1.64 1.14 1.35
C ARG A 287 0.19 1.13 1.77
N ASP A 288 -0.07 0.80 3.04
CA ASP A 288 -1.42 0.82 3.61
C ASP A 288 -1.78 2.22 4.13
N LYS A 289 -0.81 3.00 4.62
CA LYS A 289 -1.05 4.32 5.21
C LYS A 289 -0.49 5.43 4.32
N SER A 290 -1.40 6.22 3.77
CA SER A 290 -1.07 7.46 3.08
C SER A 290 -1.71 8.65 3.79
N VAL A 291 -1.20 9.85 3.53
CA VAL A 291 -1.80 11.11 4.02
C VAL A 291 -3.28 11.20 3.63
N TRP A 292 -3.64 10.80 2.40
CA TRP A 292 -5.05 10.75 1.97
C TRP A 292 -5.87 9.70 2.72
N SER A 293 -5.30 8.53 2.99
CA SER A 293 -5.98 7.53 3.83
C SER A 293 -6.20 8.06 5.26
N GLY A 294 -5.23 8.79 5.81
CA GLY A 294 -5.35 9.48 7.09
C GLY A 294 -6.45 10.54 7.06
N LEU A 295 -6.47 11.41 6.05
CA LEU A 295 -7.52 12.42 5.84
C LEU A 295 -8.90 11.80 5.67
N ALA A 296 -9.02 10.72 4.89
CA ALA A 296 -10.27 9.99 4.71
C ALA A 296 -10.75 9.36 6.02
N SER A 297 -9.83 8.80 6.82
CA SER A 297 -10.14 8.23 8.14
C SER A 297 -10.63 9.31 9.11
N VAL A 298 -9.97 10.46 9.16
CA VAL A 298 -10.38 11.62 9.99
C VAL A 298 -11.73 12.16 9.51
N GLY A 299 -11.94 12.27 8.20
CA GLY A 299 -13.23 12.69 7.62
C GLY A 299 -14.36 11.70 7.94
N GLY A 300 -14.10 10.40 7.86
CA GLY A 300 -15.03 9.35 8.25
C GLY A 300 -15.38 9.41 9.74
N PHE A 301 -14.38 9.59 10.59
CA PHE A 301 -14.57 9.78 12.03
C PHE A 301 -15.41 11.03 12.35
N TRP A 302 -15.17 12.15 11.66
CA TRP A 302 -15.96 13.38 11.83
C TRP A 302 -17.42 13.19 11.40
N THR A 303 -17.64 12.52 10.27
CA THR A 303 -18.99 12.17 9.79
C THR A 303 -19.70 11.27 10.80
N PHE A 304 -19.01 10.29 11.38
CA PHE A 304 -19.56 9.41 12.42
C PHE A 304 -19.97 10.19 13.66
N LEU A 305 -19.10 11.08 14.18
CA LEU A 305 -19.43 11.93 15.33
C LEU A 305 -20.65 12.82 15.06
N ASN A 306 -20.71 13.47 13.89
CA ASN A 306 -21.86 14.29 13.51
C ASN A 306 -23.14 13.46 13.39
N GLY A 307 -23.04 12.23 12.86
CA GLY A 307 -24.16 11.29 12.84
C GLY A 307 -24.65 10.95 14.24
N ALA A 308 -23.74 10.61 15.16
CA ALA A 308 -24.06 10.31 16.55
C ALA A 308 -24.71 11.50 17.27
N PHE A 309 -24.16 12.71 17.11
CA PHE A 309 -24.76 13.93 17.65
C PHE A 309 -26.12 14.22 17.01
N GLY A 310 -26.25 14.07 15.69
CA GLY A 310 -27.50 14.20 14.97
C GLY A 310 -28.58 13.26 15.50
N ILE A 311 -28.24 12.02 15.85
CA ILE A 311 -29.17 11.07 16.47
C ILE A 311 -29.52 11.51 17.89
N ILE A 312 -28.54 11.83 18.74
CA ILE A 312 -28.80 12.20 20.15
C ILE A 312 -29.64 13.48 20.23
N PHE A 313 -29.30 14.52 19.48
CA PHE A 313 -30.02 15.78 19.49
C PHE A 313 -31.31 15.72 18.67
N GLY A 314 -31.30 15.02 17.53
CA GLY A 314 -32.47 14.83 16.69
C GLY A 314 -33.58 14.06 17.41
N THR A 315 -33.24 12.98 18.11
CA THR A 315 -34.22 12.23 18.93
C THR A 315 -34.80 13.09 20.05
N ARG A 316 -34.00 13.93 20.71
CA ARG A 316 -34.49 14.88 21.73
C ARG A 316 -35.40 15.95 21.15
N LEU A 317 -35.07 16.52 19.99
CA LEU A 317 -35.92 17.49 19.29
C LEU A 317 -37.25 16.89 18.86
N VAL A 318 -37.21 15.68 18.29
CA VAL A 318 -38.41 14.91 17.92
C VAL A 318 -39.28 14.67 19.16
N LEU A 319 -38.68 14.25 20.29
CA LEU A 319 -39.42 14.08 21.54
C LEU A 319 -40.04 15.38 22.04
N ILE A 320 -39.37 16.53 21.95
CA ILE A 320 -39.95 17.83 22.36
C ILE A 320 -41.10 18.23 21.43
N LEU A 321 -40.95 18.03 20.11
CA LEU A 321 -41.99 18.34 19.13
C LEU A 321 -43.22 17.43 19.30
N PHE A 322 -43.04 16.14 19.58
CA PHE A 322 -44.15 15.22 19.83
C PHE A 322 -44.72 15.37 21.25
N ALA A 323 -43.89 15.60 22.27
CA ALA A 323 -44.38 15.84 23.64
C ALA A 323 -45.16 17.16 23.73
N SER A 324 -44.74 18.22 23.03
CA SER A 324 -45.52 19.46 22.93
C SER A 324 -46.85 19.26 22.20
N LYS A 325 -46.91 18.36 21.20
CA LYS A 325 -48.18 17.99 20.53
C LYS A 325 -49.07 17.06 21.35
N VAL A 326 -48.51 16.08 22.06
CA VAL A 326 -49.25 15.12 22.90
C VAL A 326 -49.76 15.80 24.17
N SER A 327 -49.01 16.75 24.73
CA SER A 327 -49.47 17.61 25.83
C SER A 327 -50.62 18.56 25.40
N LEU A 328 -50.78 18.83 24.09
CA LEU A 328 -51.95 19.56 23.57
C LEU A 328 -53.11 18.64 23.12
N GLY A 329 -52.90 17.33 23.03
CA GLY A 329 -53.92 16.35 22.63
C GLY A 329 -54.75 15.79 23.79
N ALA A 330 -54.25 15.88 25.02
CA ALA A 330 -54.96 15.52 26.23
C ALA A 330 -55.20 16.76 27.11
N GLY A 331 -56.19 17.56 26.72
CA GLY A 331 -56.93 18.41 27.65
C GLY A 331 -56.27 19.72 28.08
N ILE A 332 -56.86 20.82 27.57
CA ILE A 332 -56.82 22.19 28.10
C ILE A 332 -55.65 23.05 27.59
N LYS A 333 -55.95 23.90 26.60
CA LYS A 333 -55.11 25.00 26.12
C LYS A 333 -55.15 26.18 27.13
N PRO A 334 -54.04 26.61 27.78
CA PRO A 334 -53.98 27.91 28.42
C PRO A 334 -53.38 28.90 27.40
N GLY A 335 -54.22 29.54 26.58
CA GLY A 335 -53.76 30.61 25.68
C GLY A 335 -54.43 30.67 24.30
N SER A 336 -55.47 29.89 24.04
CA SER A 336 -56.32 30.18 22.88
C SER A 336 -57.19 31.40 23.19
N ILE A 337 -57.17 32.40 22.31
CA ILE A 337 -58.03 33.60 22.37
C ILE A 337 -59.53 33.21 22.34
N PHE A 338 -59.86 31.98 21.92
CA PHE A 338 -61.19 31.39 22.04
C PHE A 338 -61.59 30.95 23.46
N GLY A 339 -60.66 30.87 24.41
CA GLY A 339 -60.96 30.63 25.83
C GLY A 339 -61.57 31.84 26.54
N ILE A 340 -61.40 33.05 25.99
CA ILE A 340 -62.02 34.27 26.52
C ILE A 340 -63.47 34.39 26.04
N ALA A 341 -63.80 33.91 24.84
CA ALA A 341 -65.17 33.91 24.32
C ALA A 341 -66.10 33.00 25.14
N HIS A 342 -65.59 31.91 25.72
CA HIS A 342 -66.41 30.99 26.51
C HIS A 342 -66.72 31.48 27.93
N LEU A 343 -66.06 32.55 28.41
CA LEU A 343 -66.43 33.23 29.67
C LEU A 343 -67.59 34.22 29.49
N PHE A 344 -67.84 34.70 28.26
CA PHE A 344 -69.00 35.55 27.95
C PHE A 344 -70.29 34.79 27.65
N GLN A 345 -70.22 33.46 27.50
CA GLN A 345 -71.38 32.64 27.16
C GLN A 345 -72.10 32.04 28.39
N ARG A 346 -71.68 32.40 29.61
CA ARG A 346 -72.32 31.98 30.88
C ARG A 346 -73.34 33.00 31.43
N GLN A 347 -73.76 33.96 30.60
CA GLN A 347 -74.92 34.82 30.88
C GLN A 347 -75.75 34.97 29.60
N ARG A 348 -76.58 33.99 29.29
CA ARG A 348 -77.89 34.25 28.69
C ARG A 348 -78.85 33.12 29.03
N PRO A 349 -80.02 33.45 29.61
CA PRO A 349 -81.06 32.49 29.92
C PRO A 349 -81.65 31.90 28.64
N ALA A 350 -82.25 30.73 28.82
CA ALA A 350 -83.06 30.01 27.87
C ALA A 350 -84.01 30.94 27.12
N ASP A 351 -84.12 30.74 25.81
CA ASP A 351 -85.41 30.63 25.18
C ASP A 351 -85.31 29.73 23.94
N GLU A 352 -86.37 28.95 23.81
CA GLU A 352 -86.68 28.00 22.75
C GLU A 352 -86.57 28.62 21.35
N HIS A 353 -86.05 27.86 20.38
CA HIS A 353 -86.94 27.38 19.33
C HIS A 353 -86.34 26.21 18.54
N GLN A 354 -87.11 25.14 18.64
CA GLN A 354 -87.31 23.99 17.76
C GLN A 354 -87.37 24.39 16.28
N GLU A 355 -86.77 23.57 15.40
CA GLU A 355 -87.49 22.79 14.37
C GLU A 355 -86.57 22.32 13.21
N ASN A 356 -86.37 20.99 13.17
CA ASN A 356 -86.41 20.05 12.04
C ASN A 356 -85.79 20.40 10.66
N ASP A 357 -84.87 19.54 10.21
CA ASP A 357 -85.07 18.51 9.15
C ASP A 357 -83.75 18.21 8.39
N ILE A 358 -83.20 17.00 8.52
CA ILE A 358 -83.35 15.81 7.63
C ILE A 358 -82.71 15.97 6.23
N HIS A 359 -81.62 15.21 6.00
CA HIS A 359 -81.25 14.41 4.80
C HIS A 359 -79.76 14.02 4.94
N GLN A 360 -79.34 12.78 5.22
CA GLN A 360 -79.47 11.47 4.54
C GLN A 360 -78.74 11.38 3.17
N GLU A 361 -77.52 10.83 3.17
CA GLU A 361 -76.94 9.85 2.19
C GLU A 361 -75.47 9.53 2.58
N ARG A 362 -75.09 8.29 2.97
CA ARG A 362 -74.47 7.20 2.15
C ARG A 362 -73.41 7.70 1.15
N LEU A 363 -72.19 7.16 0.98
CA LEU A 363 -71.59 5.82 1.13
C LEU A 363 -70.04 5.96 1.23
N PRO A 364 -69.29 4.89 1.55
CA PRO A 364 -67.83 4.87 1.70
C PRO A 364 -67.12 4.53 0.39
N LEU A 365 -65.89 4.98 0.21
CA LEU A 365 -65.02 4.53 -0.88
C LEU A 365 -63.66 4.03 -0.38
N GLN A 366 -63.35 2.88 -0.96
CA GLN A 366 -62.34 1.88 -0.72
C GLN A 366 -60.94 2.24 -1.27
N ILE A 367 -59.92 1.59 -0.70
CA ILE A 367 -58.74 0.97 -1.36
C ILE A 367 -57.78 1.95 -2.08
N THR A 368 -56.48 1.97 -1.77
CA THR A 368 -55.50 1.16 -2.54
C THR A 368 -54.19 0.98 -1.78
N ARG A 369 -53.83 -0.30 -1.67
CA ARG A 369 -52.56 -0.89 -1.26
C ARG A 369 -51.71 -1.06 -2.53
N THR A 370 -50.46 -0.58 -2.54
CA THR A 370 -49.47 -1.01 -3.53
C THR A 370 -48.13 -1.26 -2.85
N SER A 371 -47.93 -2.54 -2.56
CA SER A 371 -46.62 -3.18 -2.44
C SER A 371 -45.93 -3.22 -3.81
N ARG A 372 -44.63 -2.90 -3.89
CA ARG A 372 -43.78 -3.44 -4.95
C ARG A 372 -42.41 -3.85 -4.41
N SER A 373 -42.29 -5.16 -4.29
CA SER A 373 -41.08 -5.97 -4.26
C SER A 373 -40.46 -6.05 -5.66
N THR A 374 -39.12 -6.11 -5.74
CA THR A 374 -38.26 -6.96 -6.62
C THR A 374 -36.85 -6.36 -6.60
N SER A 375 -35.84 -6.99 -5.97
CA SER A 375 -35.07 -8.20 -6.35
C SER A 375 -33.72 -7.82 -6.99
N PRO A 376 -32.59 -8.38 -6.52
CA PRO A 376 -31.27 -8.17 -7.08
C PRO A 376 -31.01 -9.11 -8.26
N ARG A 377 -30.07 -8.73 -9.14
CA ARG A 377 -29.58 -9.57 -10.24
C ARG A 377 -28.04 -9.60 -10.20
N PRO A 378 -27.40 -10.77 -10.15
CA PRO A 378 -25.96 -10.91 -10.38
C PRO A 378 -25.69 -11.27 -11.85
N ARG A 379 -24.54 -10.82 -12.35
CA ARG A 379 -23.78 -11.28 -13.53
C ARG A 379 -22.34 -10.80 -13.30
N ASN A 380 -21.27 -11.49 -13.66
CA ASN A 380 -21.01 -12.85 -14.13
C ASN A 380 -19.56 -13.14 -13.74
#